data_AF-H6SMB8-F1
#
_entry.id   AF-H6SMB8-F1
#
_cell.length_a   1.000
_cell.length_b   1.000
_cell.length_c   1.000
_cell.angle_alpha   90.00
_cell.angle_beta   90.00
_cell.angle_gamma   90.00
#
_symmetry.space_group_name_H-M   'P 1'
#
loop_
_entity.id
_entity.type
_entity.pdbx_description
1 polymer ?
#
loop_
_entity_poly.entity_id
_entity_poly.type
_entity_poly.pdbx_seq_one_letter_code
_entity_poly.pdbx_strand_id
1 'polypeptide(L)'
;MIMRRRDQRPDPQGGSRATMSAARSAILALAVLGGGIAPALAHFQELIPDRAVIEGSAPGPVTLDLTFTHPMAHGPVMPMGQPARVGVRVGDTTQDLKAALSERQSDGQQAYRLTHTPRTPGDYIYFVEPAPYWEPAEEKMIVHYTKVVVDAFGADEGWDTLVGFPVEIRPLTRPYGLYAGQVFTGVVLHNGQPVPHAPVEIEYRSEGKIKPPAEIFTTQVVHADANGTFSVGLPRAGWWGLAALIDGPTPMKNPRRQGRPRRIGRPPVGQHPGHAPLKEGAWGGLPPQPSLFPVPLPPSRSPLMHLADGILPLSVALPAAGLAGAGVVRGLVALTPERLPACALLGAVFFVASLIHVPIGPSSAHLILTGLLGMVLGWAAFPVVLVGLILQAVFFGFGGVLALGVNTLSMAVPAVLMGGLWRVLGPWAQTHGLSAGLGGLCGAGALLLSALLVAGALSLAGEAFWPAATLVLVGNAPVLVVEALVSAAAVALVGRVRPDLLHLQGATP
;
A
#
# COMPACT_ATOMS: atom_id res chain seq x y z
N MET A 1 32.82 47.70 -25.13
CA MET A 1 32.30 48.20 -26.42
C MET A 1 30.85 48.63 -26.23
N ILE A 2 30.49 49.72 -26.90
CA ILE A 2 29.36 50.63 -26.69
C ILE A 2 27.98 50.03 -27.11
N MET A 3 26.91 50.52 -26.47
CA MET A 3 25.45 50.29 -26.60
C MET A 3 24.85 49.91 -27.98
N ARG A 4 23.65 49.26 -27.98
CA ARG A 4 22.41 49.86 -28.54
C ARG A 4 21.09 49.17 -28.10
N ARG A 5 20.18 49.99 -27.54
CA ARG A 5 18.73 49.75 -27.35
C ARG A 5 17.98 50.10 -28.64
N ARG A 6 16.93 49.36 -29.00
CA ARG A 6 15.91 49.82 -29.95
C ARG A 6 14.52 49.46 -29.42
N ASP A 7 13.71 50.49 -29.19
CA ASP A 7 12.30 50.39 -28.84
C ASP A 7 11.41 50.44 -30.10
N GLN A 8 10.38 49.59 -30.07
CA GLN A 8 9.00 49.69 -30.61
C GLN A 8 8.71 49.96 -32.10
N ARG A 9 7.93 49.06 -32.73
CA ARG A 9 6.45 49.14 -32.86
C ARG A 9 5.83 47.89 -33.55
N PRO A 10 4.51 47.67 -33.43
CA PRO A 10 3.85 46.36 -33.61
C PRO A 10 3.27 46.17 -35.03
N ASP A 11 3.04 44.91 -35.40
CA ASP A 11 2.17 44.54 -36.53
C ASP A 11 1.07 43.58 -36.02
N PRO A 12 -0.21 43.76 -36.43
CA PRO A 12 -1.35 43.00 -35.92
C PRO A 12 -1.64 41.77 -36.81
N GLN A 13 -2.65 40.99 -36.40
CA GLN A 13 -3.19 39.74 -37.01
C GLN A 13 -2.51 38.48 -36.43
N GLY A 14 -3.09 37.75 -35.47
CA GLY A 14 -4.43 37.11 -35.53
C GLY A 14 -4.39 36.03 -36.61
N GLY A 15 -4.49 34.73 -36.39
CA GLY A 15 -4.94 33.87 -35.31
C GLY A 15 -4.93 32.43 -35.87
N SER A 16 -5.25 31.44 -35.03
CA SER A 16 -5.50 30.05 -35.44
C SER A 16 -4.28 29.16 -35.81
N ARG A 17 -3.37 28.93 -34.86
CA ARG A 17 -2.51 27.72 -34.87
C ARG A 17 -2.36 26.99 -33.53
N ALA A 18 -2.98 27.46 -32.45
CA ALA A 18 -2.81 26.89 -31.11
C ALA A 18 -3.79 25.75 -30.73
N THR A 19 -4.76 25.40 -31.58
CA THR A 19 -5.82 24.44 -31.21
C THR A 19 -5.61 23.01 -31.71
N MET A 20 -4.61 22.75 -32.56
CA MET A 20 -4.38 21.40 -33.11
C MET A 20 -3.26 20.59 -32.45
N SER A 21 -2.48 21.18 -31.52
CA SER A 21 -1.43 20.43 -30.79
C SER A 21 -1.92 19.77 -29.50
N ALA A 22 -3.02 20.26 -28.89
CA ALA A 22 -3.56 19.70 -27.65
C ALA A 22 -4.36 18.41 -27.87
N ALA A 23 -4.97 18.24 -29.06
CA ALA A 23 -5.82 17.10 -29.37
C ALA A 23 -5.07 15.79 -29.65
N ARG A 24 -3.80 15.85 -30.06
CA ARG A 24 -2.99 14.64 -30.34
C ARG A 24 -2.38 13.99 -29.09
N SER A 25 -2.10 14.77 -28.05
CA SER A 25 -1.61 14.24 -26.77
C SER A 25 -2.74 13.63 -25.92
N ALA A 26 -3.99 14.06 -26.12
CA ALA A 26 -5.16 13.50 -25.43
C ALA A 26 -5.55 12.08 -25.90
N ILE A 27 -5.23 11.72 -27.15
CA ILE A 27 -5.60 10.41 -27.72
C ILE A 27 -4.57 9.33 -27.36
N LEU A 28 -3.30 9.69 -27.13
CA LEU A 28 -2.28 8.74 -26.69
C LEU A 28 -2.41 8.39 -25.18
N ALA A 29 -2.98 9.29 -24.38
CA ALA A 29 -3.30 9.03 -22.98
C ALA A 29 -4.55 8.13 -22.80
N LEU A 30 -5.46 8.09 -23.79
CA LEU A 30 -6.67 7.28 -23.74
C LEU A 30 -6.47 5.82 -24.17
N ALA A 31 -5.37 5.50 -24.88
CA ALA A 31 -5.12 4.16 -25.41
C ALA A 31 -4.35 3.24 -24.45
N VAL A 32 -3.82 3.75 -23.33
CA VAL A 32 -3.16 2.93 -22.29
C VAL A 32 -4.17 2.45 -21.22
N LEU A 33 -5.39 2.97 -21.20
CA LEU A 33 -6.44 2.65 -20.21
C LEU A 33 -7.26 1.38 -20.53
N GLY A 34 -6.93 0.66 -21.60
CA GLY A 34 -7.69 -0.54 -22.04
C GLY A 34 -7.13 -1.88 -21.59
N GLY A 35 -5.99 -1.91 -20.90
CA GLY A 35 -5.45 -3.14 -20.33
C GLY A 35 -6.13 -3.43 -19.00
N GLY A 36 -7.07 -4.37 -18.96
CA GLY A 36 -7.62 -4.87 -17.71
C GLY A 36 -6.48 -5.41 -16.84
N ILE A 37 -6.15 -4.69 -15.77
CA ILE A 37 -5.28 -5.21 -14.72
C ILE A 37 -6.15 -6.16 -13.92
N ALA A 38 -6.05 -7.46 -14.22
CA ALA A 38 -6.48 -8.46 -13.26
C ALA A 38 -5.62 -8.31 -12.01
N PRO A 39 -6.19 -8.29 -10.80
CA PRO A 39 -5.38 -8.28 -9.59
C PRO A 39 -4.50 -9.54 -9.60
N ALA A 40 -3.18 -9.35 -9.59
CA ALA A 40 -2.26 -10.43 -9.29
C ALA A 40 -2.36 -10.68 -7.77
N LEU A 41 -3.33 -11.49 -7.37
CA LEU A 41 -3.39 -12.02 -6.02
C LEU A 41 -2.23 -13.01 -5.87
N ALA A 42 -1.47 -12.91 -4.77
CA ALA A 42 -0.37 -13.83 -4.52
C ALA A 42 -0.91 -15.25 -4.34
N HIS A 43 -0.45 -16.20 -5.13
CA HIS A 43 -0.78 -17.61 -5.00
C HIS A 43 0.25 -18.29 -4.09
N PHE A 44 -0.17 -19.23 -3.24
CA PHE A 44 0.69 -19.94 -2.29
C PHE A 44 0.57 -21.43 -2.48
N GLN A 45 1.71 -22.12 -2.61
CA GLN A 45 1.77 -23.57 -2.47
C GLN A 45 1.75 -23.90 -0.98
N GLU A 46 0.56 -24.13 -0.43
CA GLU A 46 0.37 -24.53 0.96
C GLU A 46 0.85 -25.97 1.20
N LEU A 47 1.47 -26.18 2.36
CA LEU A 47 1.81 -27.49 2.94
C LEU A 47 1.40 -27.45 4.41
N ILE A 48 0.17 -27.88 4.71
CA ILE A 48 -0.47 -27.66 6.01
C ILE A 48 -0.62 -29.00 6.75
N PRO A 49 0.08 -29.21 7.87
CA PRO A 49 -0.13 -30.39 8.69
C PRO A 49 -1.39 -30.23 9.56
N ASP A 50 -2.03 -31.35 9.89
CA ASP A 50 -3.18 -31.41 10.81
C ASP A 50 -2.82 -30.96 12.24
N ARG A 51 -1.54 -31.04 12.59
CA ARG A 51 -0.96 -30.58 13.85
C ARG A 51 0.50 -30.19 13.66
N ALA A 52 1.00 -29.31 14.51
CA ALA A 52 2.37 -28.84 14.44
C ALA A 52 3.26 -29.29 15.59
N VAL A 53 2.66 -29.83 16.64
CA VAL A 53 3.33 -30.41 17.79
C VAL A 53 2.74 -31.80 18.00
N ILE A 54 3.60 -32.80 18.12
CA ILE A 54 3.23 -34.17 18.46
C ILE A 54 3.67 -34.41 19.90
N GLU A 55 2.69 -34.39 20.80
CA GLU A 55 2.89 -34.62 22.23
C GLU A 55 2.69 -36.09 22.60
N GLY A 56 3.36 -36.53 23.67
CA GLY A 56 3.21 -37.86 24.25
C GLY A 56 4.05 -38.95 23.58
N SER A 57 4.06 -40.15 24.15
CA SER A 57 4.94 -41.27 23.74
C SER A 57 4.38 -42.15 22.61
N ALA A 58 3.22 -41.81 22.06
CA ALA A 58 2.56 -42.58 21.00
C ALA A 58 2.56 -41.78 19.68
N PRO A 59 3.38 -42.17 18.68
CA PRO A 59 3.47 -41.49 17.39
C PRO A 59 2.18 -41.69 16.58
N GLY A 60 1.21 -40.79 16.74
CA GLY A 60 0.14 -40.67 15.76
C GLY A 60 0.71 -40.21 14.40
N PRO A 61 0.11 -40.62 13.27
CA PRO A 61 0.49 -40.05 11.98
C PRO A 61 0.16 -38.55 11.93
N VAL A 62 1.03 -37.77 11.28
CA VAL A 62 0.72 -36.41 10.85
C VAL A 62 0.28 -36.46 9.39
N THR A 63 -0.80 -35.75 9.09
CA THR A 63 -1.35 -35.64 7.73
C THR A 63 -1.14 -34.22 7.23
N LEU A 64 -0.52 -34.08 6.07
CA LEU A 64 -0.24 -32.81 5.42
C LEU A 64 -1.09 -32.68 4.16
N ASP A 65 -1.85 -31.60 4.07
CA ASP A 65 -2.57 -31.21 2.86
C ASP A 65 -1.71 -30.25 2.03
N LEU A 66 -1.56 -30.58 0.75
CA LEU A 66 -0.81 -29.80 -0.24
C LEU A 66 -1.83 -29.20 -1.21
N THR A 67 -1.97 -27.88 -1.18
CA THR A 67 -2.97 -27.14 -1.96
C THR A 67 -2.32 -25.89 -2.54
N PHE A 68 -2.60 -25.58 -3.80
CA PHE A 68 -2.18 -24.31 -4.40
C PHE A 68 -3.37 -23.34 -4.39
N THR A 69 -3.32 -22.30 -3.55
CA THR A 69 -4.47 -21.41 -3.26
C THR A 69 -4.03 -20.04 -2.74
N HIS A 70 -4.98 -19.15 -2.46
CA HIS A 70 -4.78 -17.91 -1.71
C HIS A 70 -5.09 -18.14 -0.22
N PRO A 71 -4.11 -18.06 0.70
CA PRO A 71 -4.33 -18.37 2.12
C PRO A 71 -5.39 -17.48 2.78
N MET A 72 -5.34 -16.16 2.54
CA MET A 72 -6.30 -15.24 3.16
C MET A 72 -7.69 -15.35 2.56
N ALA A 73 -7.82 -15.45 1.24
CA ALA A 73 -9.12 -15.59 0.59
C ALA A 73 -9.69 -17.02 0.72
N HIS A 74 -8.84 -18.01 1.02
CA HIS A 74 -9.15 -19.44 1.05
C HIS A 74 -9.80 -19.91 -0.27
N GLY A 75 -9.23 -19.47 -1.38
CA GLY A 75 -9.71 -19.78 -2.71
C GLY A 75 -9.54 -18.61 -3.70
N PRO A 76 -9.76 -18.84 -5.00
CA PRO A 76 -9.97 -20.16 -5.62
C PRO A 76 -8.76 -21.08 -5.41
N VAL A 77 -8.93 -22.39 -5.61
CA VAL A 77 -7.81 -23.35 -5.68
C VAL A 77 -7.30 -23.40 -7.12
N MET A 78 -6.00 -23.62 -7.32
CA MET A 78 -5.37 -23.85 -8.62
C MET A 78 -4.99 -25.33 -8.76
N PRO A 79 -5.03 -25.89 -9.98
CA PRO A 79 -4.61 -27.25 -10.21
C PRO A 79 -3.11 -27.41 -9.98
N MET A 80 -2.74 -28.31 -9.07
CA MET A 80 -1.36 -28.72 -8.88
C MET A 80 -0.94 -29.76 -9.92
N GLY A 81 0.23 -29.57 -10.53
CA GLY A 81 0.93 -30.65 -11.22
C GLY A 81 1.61 -31.61 -10.24
N GLN A 82 2.06 -32.77 -10.73
CA GLN A 82 2.76 -33.74 -9.89
C GLN A 82 4.04 -33.12 -9.30
N PRO A 83 4.21 -33.09 -7.97
CA PRO A 83 5.39 -32.49 -7.36
C PRO A 83 6.70 -33.13 -7.83
N ALA A 84 7.73 -32.31 -8.04
CA ALA A 84 9.06 -32.76 -8.41
C ALA A 84 9.71 -33.52 -7.24
N ARG A 85 9.66 -32.95 -6.03
CA ARG A 85 10.15 -33.56 -4.78
C ARG A 85 9.14 -33.36 -3.66
N VAL A 86 8.97 -34.39 -2.84
CA VAL A 86 8.24 -34.31 -1.56
C VAL A 86 9.03 -35.14 -0.57
N GLY A 87 9.25 -34.61 0.63
CA GLY A 87 10.05 -35.32 1.62
C GLY A 87 9.96 -34.72 3.00
N VAL A 88 10.74 -35.29 3.90
CA VAL A 88 10.94 -34.77 5.25
C VAL A 88 12.41 -34.81 5.60
N ARG A 89 12.89 -33.77 6.26
CA ARG A 89 14.26 -33.68 6.78
C ARG A 89 14.22 -33.63 8.30
N VAL A 90 15.06 -34.46 8.94
CA VAL A 90 15.24 -34.53 10.39
C VAL A 90 16.74 -34.57 10.67
N GLY A 91 17.27 -33.51 11.27
CA GLY A 91 18.72 -33.29 11.36
C GLY A 91 19.37 -33.36 9.97
N ASP A 92 20.37 -34.22 9.83
CA ASP A 92 21.09 -34.41 8.56
C ASP A 92 20.42 -35.38 7.58
N THR A 93 19.40 -36.11 8.04
CA THR A 93 18.75 -37.15 7.23
C THR A 93 17.57 -36.58 6.46
N THR A 94 17.53 -36.84 5.15
CA THR A 94 16.40 -36.51 4.29
C THR A 94 15.75 -37.80 3.79
N GLN A 95 14.44 -37.93 3.99
CA GLN A 95 13.63 -39.04 3.50
C GLN A 95 12.73 -38.57 2.35
N ASP A 96 12.76 -39.30 1.23
CA ASP A 96 11.83 -39.11 0.13
C ASP A 96 10.45 -39.67 0.50
N LEU A 97 9.41 -38.85 0.34
CA LEU A 97 8.03 -39.19 0.62
C LEU A 97 7.12 -39.09 -0.61
N LYS A 98 7.69 -38.99 -1.82
CA LYS A 98 6.94 -38.85 -3.06
C LYS A 98 6.02 -40.05 -3.33
N ALA A 99 6.46 -41.25 -2.97
CA ALA A 99 5.64 -42.47 -3.08
C ALA A 99 4.49 -42.56 -2.06
N ALA A 100 4.56 -41.78 -0.97
CA ALA A 100 3.51 -41.70 0.05
C ALA A 100 2.46 -40.63 -0.27
N LEU A 101 2.62 -39.91 -1.40
CA LEU A 101 1.71 -38.87 -1.82
C LEU A 101 0.43 -39.49 -2.41
N SER A 102 -0.72 -39.04 -1.90
CA SER A 102 -2.03 -39.41 -2.41
C SER A 102 -2.67 -38.23 -3.14
N GLU A 103 -3.27 -38.49 -4.29
CA GLU A 103 -4.03 -37.50 -5.04
C GLU A 103 -5.35 -37.19 -4.34
N ARG A 104 -5.77 -35.92 -4.36
CA ARG A 104 -7.08 -35.49 -3.89
C ARG A 104 -7.61 -34.34 -4.74
N GLN A 105 -8.88 -34.02 -4.56
CA GLN A 105 -9.49 -32.83 -5.12
C GLN A 105 -9.74 -31.80 -4.01
N SER A 106 -9.58 -30.52 -4.34
CA SER A 106 -9.96 -29.38 -3.51
C SER A 106 -10.57 -28.33 -4.41
N ASP A 107 -11.80 -27.90 -4.13
CA ASP A 107 -12.60 -27.01 -4.99
C ASP A 107 -12.62 -27.42 -6.48
N GLY A 108 -12.67 -28.73 -6.75
CA GLY A 108 -12.68 -29.29 -8.10
C GLY A 108 -11.34 -29.21 -8.84
N GLN A 109 -10.26 -28.85 -8.14
CA GLN A 109 -8.90 -28.81 -8.68
C GLN A 109 -8.00 -29.85 -8.03
N GLN A 110 -7.00 -30.30 -8.78
CA GLN A 110 -6.02 -31.28 -8.32
C GLN A 110 -5.20 -30.73 -7.16
N ALA A 111 -5.15 -31.50 -6.07
CA ALA A 111 -4.34 -31.26 -4.88
C ALA A 111 -3.74 -32.60 -4.40
N TYR A 112 -2.94 -32.56 -3.34
CA TYR A 112 -2.29 -33.77 -2.82
C TYR A 112 -2.37 -33.85 -1.30
N ARG A 113 -2.19 -35.05 -0.77
CA ARG A 113 -2.10 -35.32 0.67
C ARG A 113 -0.98 -36.29 0.97
N LEU A 114 -0.23 -36.01 2.02
CA LEU A 114 0.84 -36.84 2.55
C LEU A 114 0.50 -37.26 3.98
N THR A 115 0.71 -38.54 4.31
CA THR A 115 0.66 -39.01 5.70
C THR A 115 2.02 -39.60 6.06
N HIS A 116 2.58 -39.17 7.18
CA HIS A 116 3.86 -39.65 7.69
C HIS A 116 3.78 -39.85 9.21
N THR A 117 4.52 -40.83 9.74
CA THR A 117 4.56 -41.09 11.18
C THR A 117 5.97 -40.81 11.69
N PRO A 118 6.19 -39.69 12.40
CA PRO A 118 7.43 -39.42 13.12
C PRO A 118 7.76 -40.55 14.09
N ARG A 119 9.00 -41.03 14.09
CA ARG A 119 9.42 -42.19 14.89
C ARG A 119 10.41 -41.85 15.99
N THR A 120 11.11 -40.74 15.85
CA THR A 120 12.13 -40.25 16.77
C THR A 120 11.82 -38.82 17.20
N PRO A 121 12.22 -38.40 18.41
CA PRO A 121 12.29 -36.99 18.78
C PRO A 121 13.08 -36.18 17.75
N GLY A 122 12.56 -35.01 17.41
CA GLY A 122 13.22 -34.08 16.48
C GLY A 122 12.23 -33.13 15.81
N ASP A 123 12.79 -32.08 15.18
CA ASP A 123 12.04 -31.23 14.27
C ASP A 123 11.97 -31.83 12.87
N TYR A 124 10.74 -32.09 12.41
CA TYR A 124 10.48 -32.66 11.09
C TYR A 124 10.17 -31.53 10.12
N ILE A 125 11.12 -31.23 9.24
CA ILE A 125 10.96 -30.24 8.17
C ILE A 125 10.37 -30.95 6.96
N TYR A 126 9.05 -30.93 6.83
CA TYR A 126 8.36 -31.41 5.63
C TYR A 126 8.50 -30.40 4.52
N PHE A 127 8.69 -30.86 3.29
CA PHE A 127 8.93 -29.98 2.16
C PHE A 127 8.32 -30.49 0.86
N VAL A 128 8.00 -29.56 -0.04
CA VAL A 128 7.57 -29.83 -1.41
C VAL A 128 8.26 -28.89 -2.39
N GLU A 129 8.77 -29.48 -3.47
CA GLU A 129 9.11 -28.79 -4.71
C GLU A 129 8.01 -29.11 -5.72
N PRO A 130 7.12 -28.15 -6.04
CA PRO A 130 5.99 -28.39 -6.93
C PRO A 130 6.43 -28.45 -8.39
N ALA A 131 5.54 -28.93 -9.25
CA ALA A 131 5.70 -28.69 -10.69
C ALA A 131 5.63 -27.17 -10.97
N PRO A 132 6.42 -26.63 -11.92
CA PRO A 132 6.32 -25.23 -12.32
C PRO A 132 4.91 -24.87 -12.81
N TYR A 133 4.40 -23.73 -12.36
CA TYR A 133 3.09 -23.20 -12.73
C TYR A 133 3.23 -22.00 -13.66
N TRP A 134 2.36 -21.90 -14.68
CA TRP A 134 2.30 -20.72 -15.54
C TRP A 134 1.25 -19.76 -14.97
N GLU A 135 1.69 -18.58 -14.50
CA GLU A 135 0.81 -17.51 -14.02
C GLU A 135 0.47 -16.57 -15.19
N PRO A 136 -0.75 -16.65 -15.75
CA PRO A 136 -1.09 -15.85 -16.92
C PRO A 136 -1.15 -14.35 -16.66
N ALA A 137 -1.47 -13.92 -15.44
CA ALA A 137 -1.58 -12.50 -15.09
C ALA A 137 -0.20 -11.83 -14.97
N GLU A 138 0.81 -12.57 -14.51
CA GLU A 138 2.19 -12.08 -14.39
C GLU A 138 3.03 -12.37 -15.64
N GLU A 139 2.53 -13.18 -16.58
CA GLU A 139 3.29 -13.71 -17.71
C GLU A 139 4.62 -14.39 -17.28
N LYS A 140 4.62 -15.02 -16.10
CA LYS A 140 5.77 -15.67 -15.48
C LYS A 140 5.52 -17.15 -15.22
N MET A 141 6.60 -17.93 -15.23
CA MET A 141 6.59 -19.25 -14.60
C MET A 141 6.89 -19.08 -13.11
N ILE A 142 6.20 -19.82 -12.25
CA ILE A 142 6.38 -19.75 -10.80
C ILE A 142 6.70 -21.13 -10.25
N VAL A 143 7.69 -21.19 -9.35
CA VAL A 143 7.99 -22.38 -8.55
C VAL A 143 8.01 -21.99 -7.08
N HIS A 144 7.17 -22.65 -6.29
CA HIS A 144 7.01 -22.39 -4.86
C HIS A 144 7.70 -23.47 -4.01
N TYR A 145 8.94 -23.25 -3.56
CA TYR A 145 9.71 -24.19 -2.74
C TYR A 145 9.26 -24.18 -1.27
N THR A 146 8.25 -24.98 -0.93
CA THR A 146 7.55 -24.87 0.36
C THR A 146 8.10 -25.82 1.41
N LYS A 147 8.24 -25.35 2.65
CA LYS A 147 8.48 -26.19 3.83
C LYS A 147 7.59 -25.83 5.02
N VAL A 148 7.43 -26.77 5.93
CA VAL A 148 6.76 -26.58 7.24
C VAL A 148 7.48 -27.42 8.28
N VAL A 149 7.57 -26.92 9.51
CA VAL A 149 8.21 -27.63 10.62
C VAL A 149 7.14 -28.17 11.54
N VAL A 150 7.27 -29.46 11.89
CA VAL A 150 6.45 -30.13 12.90
C VAL A 150 7.40 -30.59 14.02
N ASP A 151 7.19 -30.08 15.23
CA ASP A 151 7.90 -30.60 16.41
C ASP A 151 7.33 -31.96 16.77
N ALA A 152 8.21 -32.95 16.91
CA ALA A 152 7.84 -34.25 17.43
C ALA A 152 8.60 -34.52 18.73
N PHE A 153 7.84 -34.75 19.79
CA PHE A 153 8.33 -35.16 21.11
C PHE A 153 9.18 -34.11 21.85
N GLY A 154 9.04 -32.82 21.53
CA GLY A 154 9.64 -31.72 22.30
C GLY A 154 11.16 -31.70 22.25
N ALA A 155 11.75 -32.05 21.11
CA ALA A 155 13.20 -32.07 20.96
C ALA A 155 13.79 -30.65 20.83
N ASP A 156 13.04 -29.71 20.24
CA ASP A 156 13.45 -28.31 20.05
C ASP A 156 14.78 -28.11 19.29
N GLU A 157 15.20 -29.11 18.50
CA GLU A 157 16.46 -29.13 17.76
C GLU A 157 16.25 -29.38 16.25
N GLY A 158 16.88 -28.53 15.43
CA GLY A 158 16.98 -28.70 13.98
C GLY A 158 15.97 -27.92 13.15
N TRP A 159 15.02 -27.19 13.76
CA TRP A 159 14.03 -26.35 13.06
C TRP A 159 14.61 -25.29 12.11
N ASP A 160 15.87 -24.88 12.30
CA ASP A 160 16.60 -23.91 11.46
C ASP A 160 17.42 -24.55 10.33
N THR A 161 17.40 -25.88 10.23
CA THR A 161 18.11 -26.61 9.18
C THR A 161 17.52 -26.30 7.80
N LEU A 162 18.40 -26.17 6.81
CA LEU A 162 18.00 -25.95 5.43
C LEU A 162 17.69 -27.26 4.72
N VAL A 163 16.64 -27.25 3.89
CA VAL A 163 16.30 -28.32 2.94
C VAL A 163 17.28 -28.31 1.76
N GLY A 164 17.85 -27.14 1.44
CA GLY A 164 18.73 -26.94 0.29
C GLY A 164 17.98 -26.54 -0.96
N PHE A 165 16.92 -25.74 -0.81
CA PHE A 165 16.20 -25.19 -1.95
C PHE A 165 16.99 -24.06 -2.63
N PRO A 166 16.78 -23.83 -3.94
CA PRO A 166 17.36 -22.68 -4.63
C PRO A 166 17.00 -21.37 -3.93
N VAL A 167 15.75 -21.23 -3.49
CA VAL A 167 15.30 -20.12 -2.63
C VAL A 167 14.85 -20.73 -1.33
N GLU A 168 15.34 -20.21 -0.21
CA GLU A 168 14.96 -20.73 1.10
C GLU A 168 14.90 -19.65 2.18
N ILE A 169 13.90 -19.68 3.05
CA ILE A 169 13.89 -18.88 4.27
C ILE A 169 14.53 -19.71 5.39
N ARG A 170 15.62 -19.21 5.97
CA ARG A 170 16.15 -19.73 7.24
C ARG A 170 15.46 -19.02 8.40
N PRO A 171 14.68 -19.72 9.23
CA PRO A 171 14.08 -19.09 10.41
C PRO A 171 15.19 -18.68 11.39
N LEU A 172 15.08 -17.48 11.97
CA LEU A 172 15.83 -17.05 13.17
C LEU A 172 14.96 -17.16 14.42
N THR A 173 13.65 -17.12 14.23
CA THR A 173 12.66 -17.42 15.26
C THR A 173 12.13 -18.82 15.02
N ARG A 174 12.07 -19.65 16.08
CA ARG A 174 11.49 -20.98 16.00
C ARG A 174 10.09 -20.92 15.38
N PRO A 175 9.82 -21.65 14.28
CA PRO A 175 8.60 -21.49 13.49
C PRO A 175 7.37 -22.16 14.11
N TYR A 176 7.44 -22.58 15.37
CA TYR A 176 6.34 -23.11 16.18
C TYR A 176 6.51 -22.64 17.64
N GLY A 177 5.44 -22.76 18.43
CA GLY A 177 5.45 -22.24 19.82
C GLY A 177 5.36 -20.72 19.92
N LEU A 178 4.91 -20.03 18.86
CA LEU A 178 4.72 -18.58 18.84
C LEU A 178 3.32 -18.21 19.30
N TYR A 179 3.24 -17.33 20.31
CA TYR A 179 1.99 -16.70 20.73
C TYR A 179 1.56 -15.63 19.73
N ALA A 180 0.23 -15.47 19.58
CA ALA A 180 -0.33 -14.37 18.80
C ALA A 180 0.22 -13.02 19.29
N GLY A 181 0.65 -12.19 18.35
CA GLY A 181 1.31 -10.90 18.59
C GLY A 181 2.83 -10.98 18.64
N GLN A 182 3.44 -12.17 18.69
CA GLN A 182 4.90 -12.30 18.59
C GLN A 182 5.42 -12.03 17.19
N VAL A 183 6.73 -11.81 17.12
CA VAL A 183 7.46 -11.52 15.88
C VAL A 183 8.18 -12.77 15.41
N PHE A 184 7.98 -13.14 14.16
CA PHE A 184 8.84 -14.09 13.45
C PHE A 184 9.93 -13.34 12.70
N THR A 185 11.16 -13.83 12.78
CA THR A 185 12.30 -13.32 12.02
C THR A 185 12.93 -14.44 11.21
N GLY A 186 13.35 -14.15 9.98
CA GLY A 186 14.05 -15.09 9.12
C GLY A 186 15.06 -14.40 8.21
N VAL A 187 15.91 -15.20 7.55
CA VAL A 187 16.85 -14.75 6.52
C VAL A 187 16.44 -15.35 5.18
N VAL A 188 16.24 -14.52 4.17
CA VAL A 188 16.01 -14.95 2.79
C VAL A 188 17.33 -15.37 2.17
N LEU A 189 17.38 -16.60 1.66
CA LEU A 189 18.55 -17.18 1.01
C LEU A 189 18.24 -17.50 -0.47
N HIS A 190 19.21 -17.26 -1.34
CA HIS A 190 19.26 -17.78 -2.71
C HIS A 190 20.57 -18.55 -2.87
N ASN A 191 20.47 -19.85 -3.15
CA ASN A 191 21.58 -20.80 -3.20
C ASN A 191 22.45 -20.75 -1.93
N GLY A 192 21.78 -20.68 -0.77
CA GLY A 192 22.42 -20.59 0.55
C GLY A 192 23.02 -19.22 0.91
N GLN A 193 22.98 -18.24 0.01
CA GLN A 193 23.51 -16.89 0.26
C GLN A 193 22.38 -15.92 0.61
N PRO A 194 22.56 -15.03 1.62
CA PRO A 194 21.55 -14.04 1.95
C PRO A 194 21.21 -13.11 0.79
N VAL A 195 19.93 -12.76 0.66
CA VAL A 195 19.42 -11.87 -0.40
C VAL A 195 19.01 -10.53 0.21
N PRO A 196 19.83 -9.47 0.05
CA PRO A 196 19.51 -8.15 0.55
C PRO A 196 18.22 -7.61 -0.08
N HIS A 197 17.40 -6.93 0.72
CA HIS A 197 16.21 -6.21 0.22
C HIS A 197 15.18 -7.07 -0.52
N ALA A 198 15.22 -8.40 -0.35
CA ALA A 198 14.24 -9.29 -0.93
C ALA A 198 12.83 -8.97 -0.40
N PRO A 199 11.81 -8.85 -1.28
CA PRO A 199 10.42 -8.74 -0.85
C PRO A 199 9.95 -10.09 -0.29
N VAL A 200 9.22 -10.03 0.82
CA VAL A 200 8.60 -11.18 1.48
C VAL A 200 7.11 -10.90 1.60
N GLU A 201 6.32 -11.66 0.85
CA GLU A 201 4.86 -11.68 0.93
C GLU A 201 4.40 -12.50 2.15
N ILE A 202 3.35 -12.03 2.81
CA ILE A 202 2.84 -12.55 4.08
C ILE A 202 1.32 -12.67 3.98
N GLU A 203 0.78 -13.85 4.23
CA GLU A 203 -0.65 -14.08 4.33
C GLU A 203 -1.03 -14.90 5.56
N TYR A 204 -2.18 -14.56 6.14
CA TYR A 204 -2.82 -15.39 7.16
C TYR A 204 -3.78 -16.36 6.48
N ARG A 205 -3.65 -17.66 6.77
CA ARG A 205 -4.59 -18.68 6.31
C ARG A 205 -5.91 -18.55 7.08
N SER A 206 -6.86 -17.86 6.48
CA SER A 206 -8.07 -17.43 7.19
C SER A 206 -9.18 -18.47 7.27
N GLU A 207 -9.05 -19.55 6.49
CA GLU A 207 -10.13 -20.53 6.26
C GLU A 207 -11.41 -19.89 5.70
N GLY A 208 -11.28 -18.74 5.02
CA GLY A 208 -12.39 -17.98 4.47
C GLY A 208 -13.22 -17.24 5.53
N LYS A 209 -12.77 -17.25 6.79
CA LYS A 209 -13.53 -16.68 7.93
C LYS A 209 -13.21 -15.21 8.18
N ILE A 210 -12.20 -14.65 7.53
CA ILE A 210 -11.79 -13.26 7.70
C ILE A 210 -12.00 -12.53 6.39
N LYS A 211 -12.73 -11.41 6.46
CA LYS A 211 -12.79 -10.43 5.39
C LYS A 211 -11.69 -9.38 5.62
N PRO A 212 -10.67 -9.29 4.74
CA PRO A 212 -9.66 -8.24 4.83
C PRO A 212 -10.31 -6.85 4.74
N PRO A 213 -9.82 -5.84 5.49
CA PRO A 213 -10.33 -4.46 5.39
C PRO A 213 -10.18 -3.85 3.99
N ALA A 214 -9.14 -4.26 3.26
CA ALA A 214 -8.87 -3.92 1.86
C ALA A 214 -7.96 -4.99 1.25
N GLU A 215 -7.82 -5.02 -0.08
CA GLU A 215 -6.96 -5.97 -0.82
C GLU A 215 -5.51 -6.00 -0.31
N ILE A 216 -4.97 -4.84 0.10
CA ILE A 216 -3.60 -4.75 0.65
C ILE A 216 -3.41 -5.48 1.99
N PHE A 217 -4.49 -5.88 2.65
CA PHE A 217 -4.44 -6.70 3.87
C PHE A 217 -4.51 -8.20 3.54
N THR A 218 -4.86 -8.56 2.30
CA THR A 218 -4.85 -9.95 1.82
C THR A 218 -3.42 -10.46 1.84
N THR A 219 -2.55 -9.80 1.05
CA THR A 219 -1.11 -10.06 0.98
C THR A 219 -0.36 -8.85 1.51
N GLN A 220 0.31 -9.02 2.64
CA GLN A 220 1.20 -7.99 3.18
C GLN A 220 2.62 -8.21 2.66
N VAL A 221 3.41 -7.14 2.52
CA VAL A 221 4.79 -7.25 2.04
C VAL A 221 5.73 -6.56 3.01
N VAL A 222 6.80 -7.25 3.40
CA VAL A 222 7.97 -6.67 4.07
C VAL A 222 9.20 -6.80 3.18
N HIS A 223 10.22 -5.98 3.40
CA HIS A 223 11.51 -6.14 2.73
C HIS A 223 12.55 -6.61 3.74
N ALA A 224 13.42 -7.51 3.29
CA ALA A 224 14.61 -7.86 4.04
C ALA A 224 15.59 -6.67 4.15
N ASP A 225 16.44 -6.68 5.18
CA ASP A 225 17.52 -5.74 5.35
C ASP A 225 18.73 -6.08 4.46
N ALA A 226 19.86 -5.38 4.67
CA ALA A 226 21.09 -5.59 3.92
C ALA A 226 21.71 -7.00 4.12
N ASN A 227 21.33 -7.71 5.18
CA ASN A 227 21.76 -9.07 5.49
C ASN A 227 20.74 -10.13 5.05
N GLY A 228 19.70 -9.73 4.30
CA GLY A 228 18.60 -10.63 3.95
C GLY A 228 17.67 -10.97 5.11
N THR A 229 17.78 -10.28 6.25
CA THR A 229 16.96 -10.53 7.44
C THR A 229 15.64 -9.76 7.36
N PHE A 230 14.52 -10.40 7.67
CA PHE A 230 13.21 -9.76 7.76
C PHE A 230 12.50 -10.13 9.06
N SER A 231 11.58 -9.27 9.51
CA SER A 231 10.74 -9.51 10.68
C SER A 231 9.27 -9.23 10.37
N VAL A 232 8.38 -10.05 10.92
CA VAL A 232 6.93 -9.96 10.73
C VAL A 232 6.19 -10.18 12.06
N GLY A 233 5.24 -9.31 12.37
CA GLY A 233 4.33 -9.49 13.50
C GLY A 233 3.16 -10.39 13.13
N LEU A 234 2.81 -11.34 14.01
CA LEU A 234 1.79 -12.35 13.75
C LEU A 234 0.56 -12.15 14.66
N PRO A 235 -0.34 -11.20 14.35
CA PRO A 235 -1.38 -10.76 15.28
C PRO A 235 -2.47 -11.80 15.60
N ARG A 236 -2.48 -12.95 14.90
CA ARG A 236 -3.51 -13.98 15.05
C ARG A 236 -2.86 -15.36 15.19
N ALA A 237 -3.47 -16.20 16.02
CA ALA A 237 -3.17 -17.62 16.07
C ALA A 237 -3.72 -18.31 14.82
N GLY A 238 -2.95 -19.19 14.21
CA GLY A 238 -3.33 -19.92 12.99
C GLY A 238 -2.15 -20.11 12.06
N TRP A 239 -2.44 -20.56 10.84
CA TRP A 239 -1.42 -20.75 9.82
C TRP A 239 -1.05 -19.44 9.12
N TRP A 240 0.24 -19.14 9.03
CA TRP A 240 0.73 -18.00 8.26
C TRP A 240 1.66 -18.48 7.14
N GLY A 241 1.46 -17.97 5.93
CA GLY A 241 2.35 -18.17 4.79
C GLY A 241 3.31 -17.01 4.66
N LEU A 242 4.60 -17.32 4.53
CA LEU A 242 5.68 -16.36 4.27
C LEU A 242 6.36 -16.74 2.96
N ALA A 243 6.60 -15.77 2.10
CA ALA A 243 6.94 -16.00 0.70
C ALA A 243 7.99 -15.01 0.21
N ALA A 244 9.26 -15.41 0.24
CA ALA A 244 10.32 -14.58 -0.33
C ALA A 244 10.29 -14.68 -1.86
N LEU A 245 10.25 -13.56 -2.57
CA LEU A 245 10.20 -13.55 -4.03
C LEU A 245 11.54 -13.16 -4.62
N ILE A 246 12.06 -14.00 -5.52
CA ILE A 246 13.21 -13.67 -6.35
C ILE A 246 12.96 -14.08 -7.80
N ASP A 247 13.64 -13.43 -8.74
CA ASP A 247 13.65 -13.90 -10.13
C ASP A 247 14.68 -15.04 -10.26
N GLY A 248 14.24 -16.17 -10.80
CA GLY A 248 15.08 -17.31 -11.10
C GLY A 248 16.05 -17.01 -12.25
N PRO A 249 17.25 -17.63 -12.27
CA PRO A 249 18.29 -17.30 -13.24
C PRO A 249 17.95 -17.74 -14.67
N THR A 250 17.04 -18.70 -14.84
CA THR A 250 16.74 -19.31 -16.15
C THR A 250 15.29 -19.09 -16.58
N PRO A 251 15.06 -18.42 -17.72
CA PRO A 251 13.75 -18.31 -18.33
C PRO A 251 13.18 -19.68 -18.74
N MET A 252 11.91 -19.96 -18.39
CA MET A 252 11.22 -21.20 -18.75
C MET A 252 10.33 -21.02 -20.00
N LYS A 253 9.98 -22.11 -20.69
CA LYS A 253 9.17 -22.02 -21.94
C LYS A 253 7.74 -21.53 -21.64
N ASN A 254 7.29 -20.53 -22.38
CA ASN A 254 5.91 -20.05 -22.28
C ASN A 254 4.93 -21.01 -23.02
N PRO A 255 3.97 -21.65 -22.33
CA PRO A 255 3.04 -22.59 -22.95
C PRO A 255 2.05 -21.95 -23.93
N ARG A 256 1.77 -20.64 -23.87
CA ARG A 256 0.81 -19.94 -24.76
C ARG A 256 1.33 -19.67 -26.18
N ARG A 257 2.63 -19.83 -26.46
CA ARG A 257 3.22 -19.56 -27.79
C ARG A 257 3.38 -20.78 -28.70
N GLN A 258 2.92 -21.98 -28.30
CA GLN A 258 3.12 -23.21 -29.07
C GLN A 258 2.18 -23.43 -30.28
N GLY A 259 1.50 -22.40 -30.80
CA GLY A 259 0.51 -22.66 -31.86
C GLY A 259 0.18 -21.52 -32.80
N ARG A 260 1.15 -20.96 -33.55
CA ARG A 260 0.93 -20.39 -34.91
C ARG A 260 2.23 -20.43 -35.73
N PRO A 261 2.32 -21.19 -36.84
CA PRO A 261 3.46 -21.10 -37.73
C PRO A 261 3.42 -19.75 -38.47
N ARG A 262 4.43 -18.90 -38.28
CA ARG A 262 4.59 -17.70 -39.11
C ARG A 262 5.19 -18.10 -40.45
N ARG A 263 4.47 -17.74 -41.52
CA ARG A 263 4.93 -17.80 -42.91
C ARG A 263 6.08 -16.80 -43.14
N ILE A 264 6.94 -17.18 -44.06
CA ILE A 264 8.29 -16.69 -44.38
C ILE A 264 8.41 -15.18 -44.65
N GLY A 265 9.48 -14.58 -44.12
CA GLY A 265 10.10 -13.31 -44.51
C GLY A 265 11.32 -13.01 -43.61
N ARG A 266 12.55 -13.12 -44.15
CA ARG A 266 13.84 -13.15 -43.41
C ARG A 266 14.33 -11.76 -42.86
N PRO A 267 15.31 -11.75 -41.91
CA PRO A 267 15.62 -10.65 -40.95
C PRO A 267 17.00 -9.97 -41.26
N PRO A 268 17.75 -9.21 -40.39
CA PRO A 268 18.08 -9.38 -38.94
C PRO A 268 17.98 -8.05 -38.10
N VAL A 269 18.08 -7.94 -36.76
CA VAL A 269 18.85 -8.62 -35.69
C VAL A 269 18.09 -8.46 -34.35
N GLY A 270 18.09 -9.50 -33.50
CA GLY A 270 17.90 -9.38 -32.05
C GLY A 270 16.55 -9.82 -31.44
N GLN A 271 16.10 -11.06 -31.65
CA GLN A 271 15.09 -11.69 -30.78
C GLN A 271 15.58 -13.06 -30.30
N HIS A 272 15.73 -13.20 -28.99
CA HIS A 272 15.90 -14.48 -28.30
C HIS A 272 14.59 -15.30 -28.34
N PRO A 273 14.67 -16.65 -28.24
CA PRO A 273 13.51 -17.55 -28.38
C PRO A 273 12.49 -17.36 -27.24
N GLY A 274 11.23 -17.78 -27.48
CA GLY A 274 10.05 -17.51 -26.64
C GLY A 274 10.02 -18.13 -25.22
N HIS A 275 10.95 -17.73 -24.37
CA HIS A 275 10.98 -18.04 -22.94
C HIS A 275 10.39 -16.89 -22.11
N ALA A 276 9.78 -17.22 -20.97
CA ALA A 276 9.26 -16.28 -19.98
C ALA A 276 10.15 -16.26 -18.72
N PRO A 277 10.24 -15.12 -18.01
CA PRO A 277 10.97 -15.04 -16.75
C PRO A 277 10.38 -15.98 -15.69
N LEU A 278 11.26 -16.56 -14.87
CA LEU A 278 10.91 -17.46 -13.76
C LEU A 278 10.90 -16.65 -12.46
N LYS A 279 9.86 -16.82 -11.63
CA LYS A 279 9.81 -16.34 -10.25
C LYS A 279 9.95 -17.55 -9.32
N GLU A 280 10.95 -17.54 -8.46
CA GLU A 280 11.16 -18.58 -7.46
C GLU A 280 10.86 -17.99 -6.08
N GLY A 281 10.22 -18.76 -5.21
CA GLY A 281 10.04 -18.34 -3.83
C GLY A 281 10.19 -19.45 -2.82
N ALA A 282 10.48 -19.07 -1.58
CA ALA A 282 10.66 -19.94 -0.43
C ALA A 282 9.54 -19.76 0.60
N TRP A 283 9.00 -20.87 1.13
CA TRP A 283 7.79 -20.83 1.93
C TRP A 283 7.90 -21.54 3.27
N GLY A 284 7.31 -20.93 4.29
CA GLY A 284 7.18 -21.48 5.65
C GLY A 284 5.75 -21.30 6.17
N GLY A 285 5.11 -22.39 6.61
CA GLY A 285 3.87 -22.35 7.38
C GLY A 285 4.15 -22.26 8.89
N LEU A 286 3.58 -21.28 9.60
CA LEU A 286 3.67 -21.19 11.07
C LEU A 286 2.39 -21.71 11.74
N PRO A 287 2.41 -22.51 12.80
CA PRO A 287 1.22 -23.24 13.29
C PRO A 287 0.33 -22.51 14.31
N PRO A 288 -0.91 -23.00 14.53
CA PRO A 288 -1.83 -22.51 15.56
C PRO A 288 -1.38 -22.82 17.01
N GLN A 289 -1.98 -22.11 17.98
CA GLN A 289 -1.83 -22.33 19.42
C GLN A 289 -3.22 -22.38 20.12
N PRO A 290 -3.37 -23.09 21.27
CA PRO A 290 -4.54 -22.97 22.12
C PRO A 290 -4.61 -21.57 22.75
N SER A 291 -5.70 -20.85 22.50
CA SER A 291 -5.93 -19.51 23.03
C SER A 291 -6.29 -19.56 24.51
N LEU A 292 -5.36 -19.18 25.38
CA LEU A 292 -5.67 -18.68 26.71
C LEU A 292 -5.35 -17.18 26.70
N PHE A 293 -6.34 -16.37 27.07
CA PHE A 293 -6.38 -14.89 27.14
C PHE A 293 -6.85 -14.13 25.89
N PRO A 294 -7.87 -13.27 26.02
CA PRO A 294 -8.10 -12.19 25.08
C PRO A 294 -7.18 -11.01 25.46
N VAL A 295 -6.17 -10.74 24.64
CA VAL A 295 -5.43 -9.47 24.72
C VAL A 295 -6.24 -8.43 23.93
N PRO A 296 -6.65 -7.30 24.53
CA PRO A 296 -7.20 -6.19 23.75
C PRO A 296 -6.09 -5.62 22.87
N LEU A 297 -6.24 -5.73 21.56
CA LEU A 297 -5.36 -5.05 20.61
C LEU A 297 -5.47 -3.53 20.84
N PRO A 298 -4.35 -2.78 20.93
CA PRO A 298 -4.43 -1.34 20.79
C PRO A 298 -4.97 -1.01 19.40
N PRO A 299 -5.89 -0.04 19.24
CA PRO A 299 -6.38 0.35 17.93
C PRO A 299 -5.22 0.81 17.06
N SER A 300 -5.13 0.28 15.83
CA SER A 300 -4.14 0.70 14.84
C SER A 300 -4.36 2.18 14.53
N ARG A 301 -3.35 3.00 14.81
CA ARG A 301 -3.38 4.44 14.57
C ARG A 301 -3.13 4.72 13.09
N SER A 302 -4.18 4.66 12.28
CA SER A 302 -4.17 5.27 10.94
C SER A 302 -4.37 6.79 11.10
N PRO A 303 -3.55 7.64 10.46
CA PRO A 303 -3.74 9.10 10.51
C PRO A 303 -5.08 9.45 9.85
N LEU A 304 -6.05 9.86 10.66
CA LEU A 304 -7.49 9.77 10.37
C LEU A 304 -8.04 10.94 9.54
N MET A 305 -7.30 11.47 8.56
CA MET A 305 -7.81 12.58 7.74
C MET A 305 -7.58 12.50 6.23
N HIS A 306 -6.67 11.64 5.77
CA HIS A 306 -6.56 11.32 4.35
C HIS A 306 -7.24 9.98 4.09
N LEU A 307 -8.24 10.00 3.21
CA LEU A 307 -8.91 8.78 2.80
C LEU A 307 -7.91 7.94 2.00
N ALA A 308 -7.81 6.66 2.36
CA ALA A 308 -7.05 5.66 1.63
C ALA A 308 -7.86 5.13 0.43
N ASP A 309 -7.18 4.51 -0.53
CA ASP A 309 -7.85 3.84 -1.64
C ASP A 309 -8.74 2.69 -1.15
N GLY A 310 -9.84 2.46 -1.86
CA GLY A 310 -10.79 1.39 -1.54
C GLY A 310 -11.83 1.74 -0.47
N ILE A 311 -11.72 2.89 0.22
CA ILE A 311 -12.73 3.32 1.20
C ILE A 311 -14.00 3.84 0.52
N LEU A 312 -13.85 4.64 -0.53
CA LEU A 312 -14.96 5.28 -1.22
C LEU A 312 -15.33 4.53 -2.50
N PRO A 313 -16.64 4.33 -2.77
CA PRO A 313 -17.06 3.80 -4.06
C PRO A 313 -16.70 4.76 -5.18
N LEU A 314 -16.46 4.23 -6.39
CA LEU A 314 -16.14 5.06 -7.57
C LEU A 314 -17.22 6.11 -7.88
N SER A 315 -18.48 5.83 -7.51
CA SER A 315 -19.59 6.77 -7.64
C SER A 315 -19.42 8.06 -6.82
N VAL A 316 -18.62 8.03 -5.75
CA VAL A 316 -18.28 9.20 -4.92
C VAL A 316 -16.91 9.75 -5.31
N ALA A 317 -15.94 8.88 -5.58
CA ALA A 317 -14.57 9.29 -5.89
C ALA A 317 -14.45 9.99 -7.25
N LEU A 318 -15.12 9.50 -8.31
CA LEU A 318 -15.00 10.08 -9.65
C LEU A 318 -15.60 11.51 -9.75
N PRO A 319 -16.80 11.80 -9.23
CA PRO A 319 -17.32 13.17 -9.21
C PRO A 319 -16.42 14.11 -8.40
N ALA A 320 -15.91 13.66 -7.25
CA ALA A 320 -15.02 14.45 -6.42
C ALA A 320 -13.69 14.75 -7.13
N ALA A 321 -13.12 13.78 -7.86
CA ALA A 321 -11.94 14.00 -8.69
C ALA A 321 -12.20 15.00 -9.82
N GLY A 322 -13.38 14.93 -10.47
CA GLY A 322 -13.78 15.91 -11.48
C GLY A 322 -13.88 17.34 -10.93
N LEU A 323 -14.53 17.49 -9.76
CA LEU A 323 -14.64 18.78 -9.08
C LEU A 323 -13.28 19.30 -8.58
N ALA A 324 -12.42 18.42 -8.04
CA ALA A 324 -11.07 18.77 -7.66
C ALA A 324 -10.25 19.24 -8.88
N GLY A 325 -10.36 18.54 -10.02
CA GLY A 325 -9.73 18.92 -11.28
C GLY A 325 -10.19 20.30 -11.75
N ALA A 326 -11.49 20.60 -11.70
CA ALA A 326 -12.02 21.91 -12.03
C ALA A 326 -11.47 23.01 -11.09
N GLY A 327 -11.38 22.73 -9.78
CA GLY A 327 -10.78 23.64 -8.80
C GLY A 327 -9.29 23.88 -9.05
N VAL A 328 -8.55 22.85 -9.43
CA VAL A 328 -7.12 22.94 -9.81
C VAL A 328 -6.95 23.77 -11.06
N VAL A 329 -7.74 23.54 -12.11
CA VAL A 329 -7.73 24.37 -13.33
C VAL A 329 -7.98 25.84 -12.98
N ARG A 330 -8.99 26.12 -12.14
CA ARG A 330 -9.28 27.48 -11.68
C ARG A 330 -8.15 28.09 -10.83
N GLY A 331 -7.47 27.27 -10.03
CA GLY A 331 -6.34 27.66 -9.19
C GLY A 331 -5.06 27.89 -9.99
N LEU A 332 -4.82 27.15 -11.06
CA LEU A 332 -3.71 27.36 -11.99
C LEU A 332 -3.81 28.72 -12.68
N VAL A 333 -5.02 29.17 -13.01
CA VAL A 333 -5.23 30.54 -13.52
C VAL A 333 -4.83 31.62 -12.49
N ALA A 334 -4.85 31.30 -11.19
CA ALA A 334 -4.45 32.23 -10.14
C ALA A 334 -2.93 32.21 -9.82
N LEU A 335 -2.18 31.26 -10.41
CA LEU A 335 -0.73 31.12 -10.25
C LEU A 335 0.01 31.96 -11.29
N THR A 336 0.34 33.20 -10.93
CA THR A 336 1.22 34.05 -11.74
C THR A 336 2.70 33.82 -11.33
N PRO A 337 3.67 34.10 -12.22
CA PRO A 337 5.10 33.92 -11.92
C PRO A 337 5.56 34.63 -10.65
N GLU A 338 4.96 35.77 -10.33
CA GLU A 338 5.28 36.59 -9.16
C GLU A 338 4.77 35.96 -7.85
N ARG A 339 3.67 35.20 -7.92
CA ARG A 339 3.06 34.52 -6.76
C ARG A 339 3.64 33.13 -6.52
N LEU A 340 4.35 32.56 -7.49
CA LEU A 340 4.90 31.21 -7.44
C LEU A 340 5.79 30.97 -6.20
N PRO A 341 6.72 31.87 -5.83
CA PRO A 341 7.57 31.65 -4.65
C PRO A 341 6.77 31.62 -3.34
N ALA A 342 5.75 32.47 -3.19
CA ALA A 342 4.88 32.48 -2.02
C ALA A 342 4.02 31.21 -1.95
N CYS A 343 3.51 30.75 -3.09
CA CYS A 343 2.76 29.48 -3.17
C CYS A 343 3.65 28.28 -2.80
N ALA A 344 4.90 28.24 -3.28
CA ALA A 344 5.84 27.18 -2.95
C ALA A 344 6.21 27.19 -1.46
N LEU A 345 6.50 28.37 -0.89
CA LEU A 345 6.82 28.50 0.52
C LEU A 345 5.65 28.06 1.42
N LEU A 346 4.44 28.56 1.14
CA LEU A 346 3.26 28.18 1.92
C LEU A 346 2.86 26.72 1.71
N GLY A 347 3.09 26.18 0.51
CA GLY A 347 2.95 24.75 0.24
C GLY A 347 3.93 23.89 1.04
N ALA A 348 5.19 24.34 1.17
CA ALA A 348 6.18 23.68 2.00
C ALA A 348 5.83 23.75 3.49
N VAL A 349 5.36 24.91 3.98
CA VAL A 349 4.88 25.07 5.36
C VAL A 349 3.67 24.17 5.64
N PHE A 350 2.69 24.15 4.74
CA PHE A 350 1.56 23.23 4.78
C PHE A 350 2.03 21.77 4.88
N PHE A 351 2.92 21.36 3.98
CA PHE A 351 3.46 20.01 3.93
C PHE A 351 4.19 19.65 5.22
N VAL A 352 5.10 20.48 5.72
CA VAL A 352 5.86 20.20 6.94
C VAL A 352 4.95 20.21 8.17
N ALA A 353 4.02 21.18 8.29
CA ALA A 353 3.09 21.25 9.40
C ALA A 353 2.17 20.01 9.47
N SER A 354 1.77 19.49 8.31
CA SER A 354 0.98 18.25 8.21
C SER A 354 1.70 17.00 8.70
N LEU A 355 3.03 17.04 8.86
CA LEU A 355 3.80 15.94 9.44
C LEU A 355 3.85 15.99 10.97
N ILE A 356 3.44 17.10 11.59
CA ILE A 356 3.43 17.24 13.04
C ILE A 356 2.18 16.56 13.58
N HIS A 357 2.37 15.38 14.17
CA HIS A 357 1.30 14.60 14.79
C HIS A 357 1.26 14.84 16.29
N VAL A 358 0.12 15.33 16.78
CA VAL A 358 -0.14 15.46 18.22
C VAL A 358 -0.98 14.25 18.65
N PRO A 359 -0.51 13.44 19.61
CA PRO A 359 -1.30 12.33 20.14
C PRO A 359 -2.46 12.89 20.98
N ILE A 360 -3.69 12.60 20.58
CA ILE A 360 -4.90 13.06 21.27
C ILE A 360 -5.78 11.84 21.56
N GLY A 361 -5.59 11.24 22.74
CA GLY A 361 -6.31 10.03 23.14
C GLY A 361 -5.98 8.82 22.24
N PRO A 362 -6.98 8.08 21.73
CA PRO A 362 -6.74 6.91 20.87
C PRO A 362 -6.30 7.28 19.44
N SER A 363 -6.44 8.54 19.02
CA SER A 363 -6.11 9.01 17.66
C SER A 363 -4.88 9.91 17.63
N SER A 364 -4.33 10.11 16.43
CA SER A 364 -3.30 11.12 16.16
C SER A 364 -3.89 12.18 15.25
N ALA A 365 -3.80 13.42 15.68
CA ALA A 365 -4.21 14.58 14.92
C ALA A 365 -3.01 15.25 14.25
N HIS A 366 -3.20 15.86 13.10
CA HIS A 366 -2.17 16.67 12.44
C HIS A 366 -2.67 18.09 12.18
N LEU A 367 -1.74 19.06 12.25
CA LEU A 367 -2.00 20.45 11.90
C LEU A 367 -2.10 20.60 10.39
N ILE A 368 -3.02 21.41 9.90
CA ILE A 368 -3.35 21.44 8.47
C ILE A 368 -3.07 22.80 7.84
N LEU A 369 -3.21 23.89 8.59
CA LEU A 369 -2.95 25.26 8.13
C LEU A 369 -3.68 25.64 6.83
N THR A 370 -4.73 24.91 6.44
CA THR A 370 -5.50 25.16 5.21
C THR A 370 -6.26 26.47 5.29
N GLY A 371 -6.68 26.89 6.48
CA GLY A 371 -7.26 28.23 6.69
C GLY A 371 -6.26 29.33 6.33
N LEU A 372 -5.02 29.23 6.81
CA LEU A 372 -3.94 30.18 6.47
C LEU A 372 -3.61 30.14 4.98
N LEU A 373 -3.53 28.95 4.41
CA LEU A 373 -3.30 28.76 2.97
C LEU A 373 -4.38 29.45 2.14
N GLY A 374 -5.65 29.29 2.53
CA GLY A 374 -6.80 29.93 1.93
C GLY A 374 -6.78 31.45 2.00
N MET A 375 -6.48 32.00 3.18
CA MET A 375 -6.38 33.45 3.40
C MET A 375 -5.33 34.12 2.51
N VAL A 376 -4.19 33.45 2.30
CA VAL A 376 -3.08 34.04 1.54
C VAL A 376 -3.14 33.71 0.04
N LEU A 377 -3.47 32.47 -0.31
CA LEU A 377 -3.41 31.99 -1.70
C LEU A 377 -4.74 32.08 -2.45
N GLY A 378 -5.87 32.00 -1.74
CA GLY A 378 -7.20 31.91 -2.34
C GLY A 378 -7.30 30.66 -3.23
N TRP A 379 -7.74 30.83 -4.48
CA TRP A 379 -7.89 29.71 -5.43
C TRP A 379 -6.59 28.96 -5.72
N ALA A 380 -5.41 29.58 -5.56
CA ALA A 380 -4.13 28.89 -5.71
C ALA A 380 -3.91 27.82 -4.61
N ALA A 381 -4.74 27.76 -3.57
CA ALA A 381 -4.73 26.68 -2.59
C ALA A 381 -5.01 25.31 -3.22
N PHE A 382 -5.85 25.21 -4.27
CA PHE A 382 -6.13 23.93 -4.94
C PHE A 382 -4.88 23.22 -5.48
N PRO A 383 -4.10 23.82 -6.40
CA PRO A 383 -2.89 23.19 -6.91
C PRO A 383 -1.83 22.99 -5.82
N VAL A 384 -1.73 23.88 -4.82
CA VAL A 384 -0.76 23.75 -3.73
C VAL A 384 -1.10 22.56 -2.81
N VAL A 385 -2.36 22.42 -2.42
CA VAL A 385 -2.85 21.28 -1.64
C VAL A 385 -2.67 19.98 -2.43
N LEU A 386 -3.03 19.96 -3.72
CA LEU A 386 -2.86 18.78 -4.57
C LEU A 386 -1.40 18.32 -4.60
N VAL A 387 -0.45 19.25 -4.81
CA VAL A 387 0.98 18.92 -4.81
C VAL A 387 1.41 18.39 -3.45
N GLY A 388 1.00 19.05 -2.36
CA GLY A 388 1.29 18.57 -1.00
C GLY A 388 0.78 17.15 -0.74
N LEU A 389 -0.45 16.84 -1.17
CA LEU A 389 -1.05 15.52 -1.07
C LEU A 389 -0.33 14.47 -1.93
N ILE A 390 0.10 14.83 -3.14
CA ILE A 390 0.90 13.93 -4.00
C ILE A 390 2.24 13.61 -3.31
N LEU A 391 2.91 14.62 -2.76
CA LEU A 391 4.16 14.41 -2.04
C LEU A 391 3.96 13.56 -0.80
N GLN A 392 2.84 13.72 -0.08
CA GLN A 392 2.50 12.88 1.08
C GLN A 392 2.25 11.43 0.66
N ALA A 393 1.54 11.21 -0.44
CA ALA A 393 1.30 9.88 -0.99
C ALA A 393 2.61 9.20 -1.43
N VAL A 394 3.50 9.94 -2.11
CA VAL A 394 4.76 9.40 -2.64
C VAL A 394 5.79 9.12 -1.53
N PHE A 395 5.98 10.05 -0.59
CA PHE A 395 7.04 9.93 0.42
C PHE A 395 6.61 9.16 1.67
N PHE A 396 5.32 9.18 2.02
CA PHE A 396 4.83 8.61 3.28
C PHE A 396 3.72 7.58 3.09
N GLY A 397 3.27 7.32 1.86
CA GLY A 397 2.16 6.41 1.59
C GLY A 397 0.83 6.90 2.17
N PHE A 398 0.71 8.20 2.47
CA PHE A 398 -0.50 8.77 3.04
C PHE A 398 -1.45 9.27 1.94
N GLY A 399 -2.66 8.71 1.91
CA GLY A 399 -3.68 9.03 0.92
C GLY A 399 -3.61 8.14 -0.31
N GLY A 400 -4.78 7.72 -0.79
CA GLY A 400 -4.92 6.90 -1.99
C GLY A 400 -4.90 7.71 -3.29
N VAL A 401 -4.54 7.09 -4.41
CA VAL A 401 -4.55 7.70 -5.75
C VAL A 401 -5.97 7.99 -6.23
N LEU A 402 -6.91 7.07 -6.01
CA LEU A 402 -8.34 7.28 -6.29
C LEU A 402 -8.97 8.23 -5.27
N ALA A 403 -8.49 8.18 -4.02
CA ALA A 403 -8.92 9.10 -2.97
C ALA A 403 -8.32 10.51 -3.09
N LEU A 404 -7.30 10.72 -3.93
CA LEU A 404 -6.59 12.00 -4.09
C LEU A 404 -7.53 13.14 -4.48
N GLY A 405 -8.51 12.86 -5.35
CA GLY A 405 -9.52 13.85 -5.75
C GLY A 405 -10.38 14.30 -4.57
N VAL A 406 -10.86 13.34 -3.76
CA VAL A 406 -11.68 13.62 -2.59
C VAL A 406 -10.88 14.35 -1.51
N ASN A 407 -9.64 13.91 -1.25
CA ASN A 407 -8.72 14.54 -0.30
C ASN A 407 -8.37 15.98 -0.72
N THR A 408 -8.14 16.20 -2.01
CA THR A 408 -7.89 17.54 -2.55
C THR A 408 -9.11 18.43 -2.33
N LEU A 409 -10.31 17.92 -2.64
CA LEU A 409 -11.55 18.68 -2.50
C LEU A 409 -11.87 19.00 -1.05
N SER A 410 -11.74 18.02 -0.14
CA SER A 410 -12.04 18.17 1.28
C SER A 410 -11.11 19.15 1.99
N MET A 411 -9.91 19.40 1.46
CA MET A 411 -8.96 20.35 2.04
C MET A 411 -8.94 21.70 1.32
N ALA A 412 -9.03 21.71 -0.01
CA ALA A 412 -8.94 22.93 -0.80
C ALA A 412 -10.24 23.74 -0.81
N VAL A 413 -11.43 23.11 -0.80
CA VAL A 413 -12.70 23.85 -0.74
C VAL A 413 -12.81 24.66 0.56
N PRO A 414 -12.61 24.08 1.76
CA PRO A 414 -12.60 24.84 3.00
C PRO A 414 -11.57 25.97 3.03
N ALA A 415 -10.37 25.73 2.50
CA ALA A 415 -9.35 26.75 2.37
C ALA A 415 -9.87 27.95 1.56
N VAL A 416 -10.41 27.72 0.37
CA VAL A 416 -10.93 28.79 -0.50
C VAL A 416 -12.11 29.52 0.15
N LEU A 417 -13.02 28.81 0.84
CA LEU A 417 -14.15 29.41 1.54
C LEU A 417 -13.68 30.34 2.67
N MET A 418 -12.73 29.90 3.49
CA MET A 418 -12.17 30.72 4.56
C MET A 418 -11.33 31.88 4.02
N GLY A 419 -10.65 31.70 2.88
CA GLY A 419 -10.02 32.78 2.15
C GLY A 419 -11.02 33.83 1.66
N GLY A 420 -12.18 33.40 1.17
CA GLY A 420 -13.29 34.28 0.81
C GLY A 420 -13.83 35.07 2.00
N LEU A 421 -14.03 34.41 3.15
CA LEU A 421 -14.44 35.05 4.39
C LEU A 421 -13.44 36.13 4.83
N TRP A 422 -12.14 35.80 4.80
CA TRP A 422 -11.07 36.75 5.09
C TRP A 422 -11.04 37.92 4.11
N ARG A 423 -11.30 37.70 2.82
CA ARG A 423 -11.35 38.78 1.84
C ARG A 423 -12.44 39.81 2.14
N VAL A 424 -13.57 39.36 2.72
CA VAL A 424 -14.70 40.22 3.07
C VAL A 424 -14.51 40.89 4.43
N LEU A 425 -14.14 40.12 5.45
CA LEU A 425 -14.08 40.60 6.85
C LEU A 425 -12.69 41.02 7.31
N GLY A 426 -11.64 40.63 6.60
CA GLY A 426 -10.23 40.89 6.93
C GLY A 426 -9.91 42.38 7.03
N PRO A 427 -10.27 43.23 6.05
CA PRO A 427 -10.03 44.68 6.14
C PRO A 427 -10.69 45.31 7.38
N TRP A 428 -11.93 44.91 7.68
CA TRP A 428 -12.63 45.36 8.89
C TRP A 428 -11.97 44.86 10.17
N ALA A 429 -11.56 43.58 10.21
CA ALA A 429 -10.87 43.02 11.37
C ALA A 429 -9.51 43.68 11.60
N GLN A 430 -8.79 44.05 10.54
CA GLN A 430 -7.53 44.79 10.64
C GLN A 430 -7.73 46.19 11.23
N THR A 431 -8.76 46.94 10.82
CA THR A 431 -9.02 48.28 11.35
C THR A 431 -9.44 48.28 12.82
N HIS A 432 -10.05 47.19 13.30
CA HIS A 432 -10.50 47.05 14.69
C HIS A 432 -9.53 46.25 15.58
N GLY A 433 -8.35 45.88 15.08
CA GLY A 433 -7.36 45.09 15.83
C GLY A 433 -7.76 43.64 16.10
N LEU A 434 -8.74 43.10 15.36
CA LEU A 434 -9.30 41.75 15.50
C LEU A 434 -8.74 40.76 14.47
N SER A 435 -7.72 41.14 13.69
CA SER A 435 -7.16 40.32 12.60
C SER A 435 -6.68 38.94 13.06
N ALA A 436 -6.02 38.85 14.22
CA ALA A 436 -5.60 37.57 14.79
C ALA A 436 -6.79 36.67 15.16
N GLY A 437 -7.84 37.25 15.76
CA GLY A 437 -9.06 36.53 16.11
C GLY A 437 -9.78 35.96 14.88
N LEU A 438 -9.93 36.78 13.83
CA LEU A 438 -10.49 36.33 12.55
C LEU A 438 -9.59 35.27 11.89
N GLY A 439 -8.26 35.41 11.98
CA GLY A 439 -7.31 34.41 11.49
C GLY A 439 -7.47 33.05 12.16
N GLY A 440 -7.66 33.04 13.48
CA GLY A 440 -7.97 31.82 14.23
C GLY A 440 -9.31 31.19 13.83
N LEU A 441 -10.35 32.01 13.63
CA LEU A 441 -11.65 31.55 13.14
C LEU A 441 -11.57 30.93 11.74
N CYS A 442 -10.79 31.53 10.84
CA CYS A 442 -10.54 30.98 9.51
C CYS A 442 -9.76 29.65 9.57
N GLY A 443 -8.78 29.53 10.47
CA GLY A 443 -8.03 28.28 10.72
C GLY A 443 -8.95 27.14 11.18
N ALA A 444 -9.65 27.35 12.30
CA ALA A 444 -10.59 26.36 12.82
C ALA A 444 -11.75 26.09 11.86
N GLY A 445 -12.30 27.12 11.22
CA GLY A 445 -13.39 26.98 10.25
C GLY A 445 -12.99 26.10 9.06
N ALA A 446 -11.77 26.24 8.55
CA ALA A 446 -11.27 25.40 7.47
C ALA A 446 -11.18 23.93 7.91
N LEU A 447 -10.60 23.67 9.08
CA LEU A 447 -10.49 22.31 9.63
C LEU A 447 -11.87 21.67 9.90
N LEU A 448 -12.81 22.42 10.47
CA LEU A 448 -14.15 21.93 10.75
C LEU A 448 -14.88 21.54 9.46
N LEU A 449 -14.83 22.41 8.44
CA LEU A 449 -15.42 22.13 7.14
C LEU A 449 -14.74 20.94 6.45
N SER A 450 -13.41 20.81 6.56
CA SER A 450 -12.69 19.63 6.07
C SER A 450 -13.17 18.36 6.75
N ALA A 451 -13.30 18.35 8.08
CA ALA A 451 -13.79 17.22 8.84
C ALA A 451 -15.24 16.86 8.45
N LEU A 452 -16.10 17.85 8.23
CA LEU A 452 -17.48 17.65 7.75
C LEU A 452 -17.53 17.06 6.35
N LEU A 453 -16.67 17.52 5.42
CA LEU A 453 -16.61 16.98 4.06
C LEU A 453 -16.10 15.54 4.05
N VAL A 454 -15.07 15.22 4.86
CA VAL A 454 -14.57 13.84 5.01
C VAL A 454 -15.63 12.95 5.65
N ALA A 455 -16.29 13.40 6.72
CA ALA A 455 -17.37 12.65 7.36
C ALA A 455 -18.55 12.43 6.40
N GLY A 456 -18.91 13.44 5.60
CA GLY A 456 -19.92 13.31 4.55
C GLY A 456 -19.55 12.29 3.49
N ALA A 457 -18.30 12.32 3.01
CA ALA A 457 -17.80 11.34 2.04
C ALA A 457 -17.83 9.90 2.60
N LEU A 458 -17.45 9.71 3.87
CA LEU A 458 -17.54 8.42 4.57
C LEU A 458 -18.99 7.96 4.73
N SER A 459 -19.90 8.85 5.14
CA SER A 459 -21.32 8.51 5.26
C SER A 459 -21.96 8.11 3.94
N LEU A 460 -21.53 8.71 2.82
CA LEU A 460 -21.96 8.33 1.47
C LEU A 460 -21.37 7.00 1.00
N ALA A 461 -20.28 6.51 1.61
CA ALA A 461 -19.69 5.22 1.30
C ALA A 461 -20.47 4.04 1.89
N GLY A 462 -21.31 4.29 2.90
CA GLY A 462 -22.23 3.31 3.48
C GLY A 462 -22.31 3.37 5.00
N GLU A 463 -23.33 2.71 5.57
CA GLU A 463 -23.60 2.69 7.02
C GLU A 463 -22.43 2.13 7.84
N ALA A 464 -21.65 1.21 7.26
CA ALA A 464 -20.46 0.63 7.89
C ALA A 464 -19.39 1.69 8.24
N PHE A 465 -19.41 2.86 7.60
CA PHE A 465 -18.44 3.93 7.82
C PHE A 465 -18.92 5.04 8.77
N TRP A 466 -20.15 4.97 9.29
CA TRP A 466 -20.66 5.97 10.24
C TRP A 466 -19.85 6.11 11.53
N PRO A 467 -19.32 5.02 12.13
CA PRO A 467 -18.42 5.15 13.27
C PRO A 467 -17.14 5.92 12.93
N ALA A 468 -16.57 5.68 11.74
CA ALA A 468 -15.40 6.40 11.26
C ALA A 468 -15.71 7.89 11.00
N ALA A 469 -16.87 8.19 10.40
CA ALA A 469 -17.34 9.56 10.18
C ALA A 469 -17.50 10.33 11.50
N THR A 470 -18.08 9.68 12.51
CA THR A 470 -18.24 10.25 13.86
C THR A 470 -16.88 10.49 14.53
N LEU A 471 -15.96 9.53 14.39
CA LEU A 471 -14.62 9.63 14.96
C LEU A 471 -13.82 10.77 14.33
N VAL A 472 -13.96 11.04 13.03
CA VAL A 472 -13.36 12.19 12.36
C VAL A 472 -13.84 13.50 13.00
N LEU A 473 -15.13 13.65 13.26
CA LEU A 473 -15.69 14.88 13.84
C LEU A 473 -15.24 15.09 15.28
N VAL A 474 -15.35 14.05 16.12
CA VAL A 474 -15.00 14.13 17.54
C VAL A 474 -13.48 14.22 17.73
N GLY A 475 -12.70 13.47 16.96
CA GLY A 475 -11.25 13.43 17.04
C GLY A 475 -10.58 14.74 16.64
N ASN A 476 -11.22 15.56 15.81
CA ASN A 476 -10.71 16.87 15.42
C ASN A 476 -11.09 18.01 16.39
N ALA A 477 -11.95 17.78 17.39
CA ALA A 477 -12.38 18.82 18.32
C ALA A 477 -11.21 19.48 19.09
N PRO A 478 -10.23 18.73 19.62
CA PRO A 478 -9.07 19.36 20.27
C PRO A 478 -8.14 20.07 19.27
N VAL A 479 -8.04 19.53 18.05
CA VAL A 479 -7.21 20.06 16.95
C VAL A 479 -7.72 21.40 16.48
N LEU A 480 -9.05 21.60 16.45
CA LEU A 480 -9.69 22.87 16.13
C LEU A 480 -9.19 24.02 17.00
N VAL A 481 -8.99 23.75 18.30
CA VAL A 481 -8.45 24.76 19.23
C VAL A 481 -7.00 25.08 18.90
N VAL A 482 -6.18 24.06 18.66
CA VAL A 482 -4.75 24.26 18.32
C VAL A 482 -4.62 24.99 16.99
N GLU A 483 -5.38 24.58 15.97
CA GLU A 483 -5.41 25.19 14.64
C GLU A 483 -5.84 26.65 14.69
N ALA A 484 -6.83 26.99 15.55
CA ALA A 484 -7.24 28.37 15.78
C ALA A 484 -6.10 29.20 16.39
N LEU A 485 -5.44 28.69 17.43
CA LEU A 485 -4.36 29.40 18.11
C LEU A 485 -3.15 29.61 17.19
N VAL A 486 -2.75 28.57 16.46
CA VAL A 486 -1.64 28.64 15.51
C VAL A 486 -1.96 29.59 14.37
N SER A 487 -3.17 29.54 13.80
CA SER A 487 -3.58 30.45 12.73
C SER A 487 -3.68 31.90 13.20
N ALA A 488 -4.18 32.15 14.42
CA ALA A 488 -4.21 33.47 15.02
C ALA A 488 -2.81 34.05 15.22
N ALA A 489 -1.89 33.24 15.77
CA ALA A 489 -0.50 33.62 15.97
C ALA A 489 0.21 33.88 14.63
N ALA A 490 0.00 33.04 13.62
CA ALA A 490 0.56 33.21 12.28
C ALA A 490 0.07 34.51 11.65
N VAL A 491 -1.23 34.79 11.69
CA VAL A 491 -1.80 36.04 11.15
C VAL A 491 -1.27 37.27 11.90
N ALA A 492 -1.15 37.21 13.22
CA ALA A 492 -0.59 38.30 14.02
C ALA A 492 0.89 38.58 13.64
N LEU A 493 1.69 37.53 13.44
CA LEU A 493 3.09 37.66 13.06
C LEU A 493 3.24 38.17 11.61
N VAL A 494 2.52 37.55 10.67
CA VAL A 494 2.56 37.94 9.26
C VAL A 494 2.09 39.38 9.10
N GLY A 495 1.02 39.79 9.80
CA GLY A 495 0.55 41.18 9.78
C GLY A 495 1.59 42.20 10.26
N ARG A 496 2.55 41.80 11.10
CA ARG A 496 3.65 42.67 11.57
C ARG A 496 4.85 42.66 10.65
N VAL A 497 5.22 41.50 10.10
CA VAL A 497 6.49 41.30 9.39
C VAL A 497 6.34 41.41 7.87
N ARG A 498 5.23 40.91 7.33
CA ARG A 498 4.93 40.84 5.88
C ARG A 498 3.43 41.05 5.62
N PRO A 499 2.89 42.24 5.94
CA PRO A 499 1.46 42.52 5.76
C PRO A 499 1.01 42.35 4.31
N ASP A 500 1.92 42.55 3.34
CA ASP A 500 1.71 42.31 1.91
C ASP A 500 1.17 40.90 1.60
N LEU A 501 1.56 39.88 2.38
CA LEU A 501 1.07 38.51 2.19
C LEU A 501 -0.43 38.37 2.49
N LEU A 502 -0.97 39.14 3.45
CA LEU A 502 -2.41 39.11 3.78
C LEU A 502 -3.26 39.91 2.78
N HIS A 503 -2.62 40.64 1.86
CA HIS A 503 -3.25 41.45 0.81
C HIS A 503 -3.03 40.89 -0.60
N LEU A 504 -2.37 39.74 -0.76
CA LEU A 504 -2.07 39.12 -2.06
C LEU A 504 -3.30 38.83 -2.94
N GLN A 505 -4.51 38.86 -2.37
CA GLN A 505 -5.76 38.66 -3.09
C GLN A 505 -6.33 39.93 -3.76
N GLY A 506 -5.64 41.07 -3.64
CA GLY A 506 -6.10 42.38 -4.14
C GLY A 506 -5.75 42.70 -5.60
N ALA A 507 -4.98 41.87 -6.30
CA ALA A 507 -4.74 42.05 -7.73
C ALA A 507 -5.73 41.18 -8.54
N THR A 508 -6.94 41.69 -8.74
CA THR A 508 -7.72 41.30 -9.92
C THR A 508 -7.00 41.82 -11.18
N PRO A 509 -6.94 41.07 -12.30
CA PRO A 509 -6.90 41.72 -13.60
C PRO A 509 -8.17 42.56 -13.82
#